data_AF-A0A1G6ITU9-F1
#
_entry.id   AF-A0A1G6ITU9-F1
#
_cell.length_a   1.000
_cell.length_b   1.000
_cell.length_c   1.000
_cell.angle_alpha   90.00
_cell.angle_beta   90.00
_cell.angle_gamma   90.00
#
_symmetry.space_group_name_H-M   'P 1'
#
loop_
_entity.id
_entity.type
_entity.pdbx_description
1 polymer ?
#
loop_
_entity_poly.entity_id
_entity_poly.type
_entity_poly.pdbx_seq_one_letter_code
_entity_poly.pdbx_strand_id
1 'polypeptide(L)'
;MMKFKYRPSAGFIVTLVMIGLLAKCNSDLFVPKTDLQIYREVESRLAYEAEQQERQLNTITDEEMARLPKFDSKKNAMIKLNNKFLVVPRYYYGYGDMFTIAWPSDTNRLLDKQWKSRLKEDVYFRVFMYSPQYFEQIYNLGKVSTFLDIPCTLSAETKSYNRFKWKGILIQIYAPISVNNPNKTLSLEERTPELRKDLCLTALKILNDEIKEVHYVR
;
A
#
# COMPACT_ATOMS: atom_id res chain seq x y z
N MET A 1 -27.15 76.70 -13.58
CA MET A 1 -27.06 75.22 -13.59
C MET A 1 -26.59 74.73 -12.23
N MET A 2 -27.50 74.29 -11.36
CA MET A 2 -27.14 73.69 -10.07
C MET A 2 -26.57 72.29 -10.28
N LYS A 3 -25.32 72.06 -9.84
CA LYS A 3 -24.72 70.71 -9.74
C LYS A 3 -25.31 70.00 -8.53
N PHE A 4 -26.19 69.03 -8.74
CA PHE A 4 -26.59 68.11 -7.67
C PHE A 4 -25.39 67.27 -7.25
N LYS A 5 -24.84 67.51 -6.06
CA LYS A 5 -23.87 66.61 -5.41
C LYS A 5 -24.65 65.48 -4.76
N TYR A 6 -24.80 64.35 -5.46
CA TYR A 6 -25.37 63.14 -4.89
C TYR A 6 -24.46 62.63 -3.77
N ARG A 7 -24.98 62.61 -2.52
CA ARG A 7 -24.34 61.94 -1.39
C ARG A 7 -25.11 60.64 -1.15
N PRO A 8 -24.51 59.46 -1.38
CA PRO A 8 -25.20 58.20 -1.13
C PRO A 8 -25.58 58.14 0.35
N SER A 9 -26.80 57.70 0.64
CA SER A 9 -27.26 57.50 2.01
C SER A 9 -26.47 56.35 2.65
N ALA A 10 -26.27 56.42 3.97
CA ALA A 10 -25.56 55.36 4.71
C ALA A 10 -26.18 53.96 4.45
N GLY A 11 -27.50 53.90 4.27
CA GLY A 11 -28.21 52.67 3.90
C GLY A 11 -27.80 52.11 2.54
N PHE A 12 -27.55 52.95 1.53
CA PHE A 12 -27.10 52.51 0.21
C PHE A 12 -25.70 51.87 0.26
N ILE A 13 -24.80 52.45 1.06
CA ILE A 13 -23.45 51.93 1.27
C ILE A 13 -23.51 50.58 1.99
N VAL A 14 -24.35 50.45 3.03
CA VAL A 14 -24.54 49.19 3.77
C VAL A 14 -25.08 48.10 2.85
N THR A 15 -26.07 48.41 2.01
CA THR A 15 -26.61 47.43 1.04
C THR A 15 -25.54 46.95 0.06
N LEU A 16 -24.69 47.84 -0.46
CA LEU A 16 -23.57 47.46 -1.34
C LEU A 16 -22.54 46.58 -0.62
N VAL A 17 -22.24 46.87 0.64
CA VAL A 17 -21.33 46.05 1.46
C VAL A 17 -21.93 44.66 1.71
N MET A 18 -23.23 44.57 1.99
CA MET A 18 -23.93 43.29 2.17
C MET A 18 -23.96 42.46 0.89
N ILE A 19 -24.20 43.08 -0.28
CA ILE A 19 -24.13 42.39 -1.57
C ILE A 19 -22.71 41.89 -1.85
N GLY A 20 -21.68 42.69 -1.58
CA GLY A 20 -20.28 42.29 -1.71
C GLY A 20 -19.89 41.13 -0.79
N LEU A 21 -20.38 41.15 0.46
CA LEU A 21 -20.19 40.06 1.42
C LEU A 21 -20.88 38.77 0.97
N LEU A 22 -22.13 38.85 0.49
CA LEU A 22 -22.86 37.69 -0.02
C LEU A 22 -22.20 37.11 -1.29
N ALA A 23 -21.70 37.96 -2.19
CA ALA A 23 -20.96 37.52 -3.37
C ALA A 23 -19.65 36.80 -3.00
N LYS A 24 -18.93 37.29 -1.96
CA LYS A 24 -17.71 36.66 -1.46
C LYS A 24 -17.97 35.35 -0.70
N CYS A 25 -19.03 35.28 0.11
CA CYS A 25 -19.40 34.03 0.79
C CYS A 25 -19.82 32.94 -0.19
N ASN A 26 -20.44 33.31 -1.31
CA ASN A 26 -20.88 32.36 -2.32
C ASN A 26 -19.79 32.01 -3.34
N SER A 27 -18.80 32.87 -3.59
CA SER A 27 -17.75 32.59 -4.58
C SER A 27 -16.94 31.33 -4.27
N ASP A 28 -16.76 30.98 -2.99
CA ASP A 28 -16.02 29.78 -2.56
C ASP A 28 -16.82 28.48 -2.80
N LEU A 29 -18.15 28.56 -2.93
CA LEU A 29 -19.04 27.43 -3.25
C LEU A 29 -19.18 27.20 -4.76
N PHE A 30 -18.88 28.22 -5.58
CA PHE A 30 -19.08 28.19 -7.04
C PHE A 30 -17.77 28.07 -7.84
N VAL A 31 -16.61 27.87 -7.20
CA VAL A 31 -15.38 27.52 -7.96
C VAL A 31 -15.58 26.12 -8.55
N PRO A 32 -15.75 25.98 -9.88
CA PRO A 32 -15.87 24.67 -10.48
C PRO A 32 -14.58 23.92 -10.17
N LYS A 33 -14.69 22.69 -9.67
CA LYS A 33 -13.52 21.81 -9.58
C LYS A 33 -12.88 21.78 -10.97
N THR A 34 -11.58 22.00 -11.02
CA THR A 34 -10.83 21.86 -12.27
C THR A 34 -11.01 20.42 -12.79
N ASP A 35 -10.97 20.22 -14.12
CA ASP A 35 -11.07 18.88 -14.71
C ASP A 35 -10.07 17.90 -14.08
N LEU A 36 -8.89 18.40 -13.68
CA LEU A 36 -7.87 17.62 -12.96
C LEU A 36 -8.32 17.17 -11.56
N GLN A 37 -9.04 18.00 -10.81
CA GLN A 37 -9.57 17.64 -9.49
C GLN A 37 -10.73 16.64 -9.61
N ILE A 38 -11.60 16.82 -10.60
CA ILE A 38 -12.68 15.89 -10.90
C ILE A 38 -12.10 14.52 -11.27
N TYR A 39 -11.11 14.52 -12.17
CA TYR A 39 -10.42 13.31 -12.59
C TYR A 39 -9.78 12.57 -11.41
N ARG A 40 -9.02 13.27 -10.55
CA ARG A 40 -8.41 12.67 -9.34
C ARG A 40 -9.43 12.08 -8.37
N GLU A 41 -10.57 12.76 -8.17
CA GLU A 41 -11.62 12.24 -7.30
C GLU A 41 -12.23 10.95 -7.87
N VAL A 42 -12.56 10.94 -9.17
CA VAL A 42 -13.05 9.74 -9.86
C VAL A 42 -12.04 8.59 -9.75
N GLU A 43 -10.76 8.87 -10.00
CA GLU A 43 -9.69 7.87 -9.87
C GLU A 43 -9.61 7.29 -8.45
N SER A 44 -9.63 8.15 -7.42
CA SER A 44 -9.57 7.69 -6.03
C SER A 44 -10.75 6.77 -5.66
N ARG A 45 -11.95 7.05 -6.19
CA ARG A 45 -13.13 6.20 -5.97
C ARG A 45 -12.98 4.85 -6.66
N LEU A 46 -12.53 4.84 -7.91
CA LEU A 46 -12.29 3.61 -8.66
C LEU A 46 -11.25 2.72 -7.98
N ALA A 47 -10.16 3.30 -7.47
CA ALA A 47 -9.15 2.57 -6.72
C ALA A 47 -9.72 1.93 -5.44
N TYR A 48 -10.55 2.67 -4.71
CA TYR A 48 -11.21 2.16 -3.50
C TYR A 48 -12.18 1.02 -3.84
N GLU A 49 -12.99 1.17 -4.89
CA GLU A 49 -13.94 0.13 -5.32
C GLU A 49 -13.23 -1.15 -5.76
N ALA A 50 -12.12 -1.03 -6.51
CA ALA A 50 -11.29 -2.18 -6.89
C ALA A 50 -10.72 -2.90 -5.67
N GLU A 51 -10.27 -2.17 -4.65
CA GLU A 51 -9.81 -2.75 -3.37
C GLU A 51 -10.91 -3.48 -2.62
N GLN A 52 -12.12 -2.91 -2.56
CA GLN A 52 -13.24 -3.60 -1.92
C GLN A 52 -13.61 -4.89 -2.67
N GLN A 53 -13.61 -4.87 -4.01
CA GLN A 53 -13.90 -6.05 -4.82
C GLN A 53 -12.84 -7.15 -4.63
N GLU A 54 -11.55 -6.81 -4.62
CA GLU A 54 -10.50 -7.81 -4.38
C GLU A 54 -10.62 -8.41 -2.98
N ARG A 55 -10.84 -7.58 -1.95
CA ARG A 55 -11.05 -8.08 -0.58
C ARG A 55 -12.24 -9.04 -0.51
N GLN A 56 -13.32 -8.77 -1.23
CA GLN A 56 -14.45 -9.68 -1.35
C GLN A 56 -14.06 -11.00 -2.04
N LEU A 57 -13.27 -10.95 -3.13
CA LEU A 57 -12.79 -12.15 -3.84
C LEU A 57 -11.82 -12.99 -2.99
N ASN A 58 -10.94 -12.32 -2.25
CA ASN A 58 -9.96 -12.90 -1.33
C ASN A 58 -10.58 -13.28 0.02
N THR A 59 -11.88 -13.03 0.23
CA THR A 59 -12.56 -13.51 1.43
C THR A 59 -12.67 -15.02 1.38
N ILE A 60 -12.26 -15.66 2.46
CA ILE A 60 -12.34 -17.11 2.64
C ILE A 60 -13.71 -17.44 3.22
N THR A 61 -14.51 -18.25 2.50
CA THR A 61 -15.81 -18.70 3.00
C THR A 61 -15.70 -19.99 3.84
N ASP A 62 -16.69 -20.26 4.68
CA ASP A 62 -16.76 -21.52 5.45
C ASP A 62 -16.80 -22.75 4.53
N GLU A 63 -17.48 -22.64 3.39
CA GLU A 63 -17.53 -23.69 2.38
C GLU A 63 -16.16 -23.96 1.74
N GLU A 64 -15.39 -22.90 1.45
CA GLU A 64 -14.01 -23.03 0.96
C GLU A 64 -13.11 -23.67 2.02
N MET A 65 -13.19 -23.20 3.26
CA MET A 65 -12.42 -23.75 4.39
C MET A 65 -12.68 -25.23 4.61
N ALA A 66 -13.94 -25.67 4.46
CA ALA A 66 -14.32 -27.07 4.63
C ALA A 66 -13.66 -28.00 3.58
N ARG A 67 -13.30 -27.48 2.41
CA ARG A 67 -12.66 -28.23 1.32
C ARG A 67 -11.14 -28.24 1.40
N LEU A 68 -10.55 -27.36 2.22
CA LEU A 68 -9.09 -27.26 2.37
C LEU A 68 -8.54 -28.35 3.30
N PRO A 69 -7.28 -28.78 3.09
CA PRO A 69 -6.61 -29.68 4.01
C PRO A 69 -6.61 -29.11 5.43
N LYS A 70 -6.84 -29.97 6.43
CA LYS A 70 -6.76 -29.57 7.84
C LYS A 70 -5.37 -29.01 8.14
N PHE A 71 -5.32 -27.84 8.77
CA PHE A 71 -4.10 -27.21 9.25
C PHE A 71 -4.28 -26.72 10.68
N ASP A 72 -3.16 -26.55 11.39
CA ASP A 72 -3.17 -25.98 12.72
C ASP A 72 -3.31 -24.45 12.64
N SER A 73 -4.52 -23.95 12.92
CA SER A 73 -4.85 -22.52 12.88
C SER A 73 -4.22 -21.70 14.00
N LYS A 74 -3.64 -22.34 15.03
CA LYS A 74 -2.83 -21.66 16.04
C LYS A 74 -1.40 -21.43 15.56
N LYS A 75 -0.89 -22.30 14.69
CA LYS A 75 0.47 -22.19 14.12
C LYS A 75 0.51 -21.43 12.80
N ASN A 76 -0.56 -21.49 12.01
CA ASN A 76 -0.62 -20.89 10.70
C ASN A 76 -1.85 -19.98 10.54
N ALA A 77 -1.69 -18.97 9.71
CA ALA A 77 -2.76 -18.17 9.13
C ALA A 77 -2.96 -18.59 7.67
N MET A 78 -4.11 -18.22 7.12
CA MET A 78 -4.42 -18.47 5.72
C MET A 78 -4.75 -17.15 5.03
N ILE A 79 -4.17 -16.96 3.85
CA ILE A 79 -4.44 -15.83 2.97
C ILE A 79 -4.94 -16.43 1.66
N LYS A 80 -6.06 -15.94 1.16
CA LYS A 80 -6.56 -16.30 -0.17
C LYS A 80 -6.21 -15.17 -1.12
N LEU A 81 -5.51 -15.50 -2.20
CA LEU A 81 -5.21 -14.58 -3.29
C LEU A 81 -5.85 -15.16 -4.54
N ASN A 82 -7.04 -14.68 -4.87
CA ASN A 82 -7.89 -15.23 -5.93
C ASN A 82 -8.16 -16.74 -5.69
N ASN A 83 -7.82 -17.62 -6.64
CA ASN A 83 -8.03 -19.08 -6.52
C ASN A 83 -6.88 -19.82 -5.80
N LYS A 84 -5.97 -19.10 -5.12
CA LYS A 84 -4.82 -19.68 -4.41
C LYS A 84 -4.95 -19.45 -2.91
N PHE A 85 -4.78 -20.49 -2.12
CA PHE A 85 -4.71 -20.39 -0.66
C PHE A 85 -3.26 -20.53 -0.22
N LEU A 86 -2.76 -19.54 0.51
CA LEU A 86 -1.43 -19.52 1.08
C LEU A 86 -1.53 -19.76 2.57
N VAL A 87 -0.86 -20.81 3.05
CA VAL A 87 -0.68 -21.09 4.47
C VAL A 87 0.60 -20.40 4.91
N VAL A 88 0.45 -19.39 5.76
CA VAL A 88 1.54 -18.55 6.25
C VAL A 88 1.75 -18.84 7.74
N PRO A 89 2.98 -19.16 8.20
CA PRO A 89 3.23 -19.30 9.62
C PRO A 89 2.84 -18.04 10.39
N ARG A 90 2.15 -18.18 11.52
CA ARG A 90 1.59 -17.01 12.25
C ARG A 90 2.64 -16.01 12.70
N TYR A 91 3.86 -16.46 12.96
CA TYR A 91 4.96 -15.57 13.34
C TYR A 91 5.39 -14.62 12.21
N TYR A 92 5.07 -14.96 10.95
CA TYR A 92 5.23 -14.08 9.80
C TYR A 92 3.96 -13.34 9.40
N TYR A 93 2.79 -13.79 9.85
CA TYR A 93 1.52 -13.25 9.37
C TYR A 93 1.36 -11.77 9.74
N GLY A 94 1.18 -10.93 8.72
CA GLY A 94 0.81 -9.54 8.85
C GLY A 94 -0.69 -9.34 8.69
N TYR A 95 -1.19 -8.15 9.02
CA TYR A 95 -2.60 -7.80 8.81
C TYR A 95 -2.96 -7.76 7.31
N GLY A 96 -3.94 -8.53 6.88
CA GLY A 96 -4.40 -8.58 5.48
C GLY A 96 -3.55 -9.51 4.61
N ASP A 97 -3.36 -9.14 3.34
CA ASP A 97 -2.67 -9.93 2.31
C ASP A 97 -1.14 -9.72 2.34
N MET A 98 -0.56 -9.79 3.53
CA MET A 98 0.87 -9.57 3.74
C MET A 98 1.48 -10.47 4.80
N PHE A 99 2.79 -10.63 4.72
CA PHE A 99 3.62 -11.14 5.80
C PHE A 99 4.71 -10.12 6.15
N THR A 100 5.35 -10.30 7.31
CA THR A 100 6.39 -9.39 7.80
C THR A 100 7.73 -10.09 7.93
N ILE A 101 8.81 -9.35 7.72
CA ILE A 101 10.19 -9.80 7.96
C ILE A 101 10.74 -9.00 9.13
N ALA A 102 11.19 -9.69 10.18
CA ALA A 102 11.88 -9.08 11.31
C ALA A 102 13.36 -8.89 10.97
N TRP A 103 13.79 -7.65 10.81
CA TRP A 103 15.18 -7.30 10.54
C TRP A 103 15.94 -6.93 11.82
N PRO A 104 17.16 -7.43 12.04
CA PRO A 104 17.93 -8.33 11.16
C PRO A 104 17.73 -9.84 11.45
N SER A 105 16.94 -10.20 12.46
CA SER A 105 16.85 -11.57 12.98
C SER A 105 16.49 -12.62 11.93
N ASP A 106 15.45 -12.40 11.13
CA ASP A 106 15.05 -13.34 10.07
C ASP A 106 16.09 -13.43 8.97
N THR A 107 16.65 -12.30 8.53
CA THR A 107 17.70 -12.27 7.50
C THR A 107 18.91 -13.08 7.96
N ASN A 108 19.37 -12.85 9.19
CA ASN A 108 20.53 -13.54 9.74
C ASN A 108 20.28 -15.04 9.83
N ARG A 109 19.11 -15.45 10.34
CA ARG A 109 18.73 -16.86 10.46
C ARG A 109 18.57 -17.56 9.12
N LEU A 110 17.89 -16.92 8.16
CA LEU A 110 17.51 -17.56 6.90
C LEU A 110 18.62 -17.50 5.85
N LEU A 111 19.42 -16.44 5.82
CA LEU A 111 20.47 -16.24 4.82
C LEU A 111 21.88 -16.47 5.37
N ASP A 112 22.00 -16.95 6.62
CA ASP A 112 23.27 -17.14 7.33
C ASP A 112 24.14 -15.87 7.30
N LYS A 113 23.52 -14.75 7.71
CA LYS A 113 24.14 -13.42 7.76
C LYS A 113 24.40 -12.98 9.19
N GLN A 114 25.23 -11.95 9.35
CA GLN A 114 25.56 -11.34 10.63
C GLN A 114 25.31 -9.82 10.62
N TRP A 115 24.17 -9.41 10.05
CA TRP A 115 23.75 -8.02 10.11
C TRP A 115 23.57 -7.58 11.55
N LYS A 116 24.13 -6.41 11.88
CA LYS A 116 23.92 -5.73 13.15
C LYS A 116 22.97 -4.56 12.92
N SER A 117 22.04 -4.35 13.84
CA SER A 117 21.26 -3.13 13.89
C SER A 117 21.69 -2.30 15.10
N ARG A 118 21.68 -0.97 14.95
CA ARG A 118 21.79 -0.06 16.10
C ARG A 118 20.58 -0.15 17.03
N LEU A 119 19.46 -0.66 16.53
CA LEU A 119 18.20 -0.76 17.26
C LEU A 119 18.21 -2.00 18.14
N LYS A 120 17.65 -1.86 19.35
CA LYS A 120 17.54 -2.98 20.31
C LYS A 120 16.41 -3.96 19.95
N GLU A 121 15.41 -3.48 19.21
CA GLU A 121 14.26 -4.24 18.75
C GLU A 121 14.36 -4.46 17.23
N ASP A 122 13.81 -5.57 16.76
CA ASP A 122 13.71 -5.84 15.33
C ASP A 122 12.81 -4.81 14.63
N VAL A 123 13.16 -4.53 13.38
CA VAL A 123 12.37 -3.67 12.50
C VAL A 123 11.59 -4.52 11.52
N TYR A 124 10.28 -4.29 11.43
CA TYR A 124 9.39 -5.11 10.62
C TYR A 124 9.18 -4.52 9.23
N PHE A 125 9.68 -5.22 8.21
CA PHE A 125 9.40 -4.93 6.81
C PHE A 125 8.10 -5.61 6.40
N ARG A 126 7.26 -4.92 5.64
CA ARG A 126 5.99 -5.47 5.15
C ARG A 126 6.18 -6.01 3.75
N VAL A 127 5.75 -7.24 3.52
CA VAL A 127 5.77 -7.89 2.22
C VAL A 127 4.33 -8.11 1.77
N PHE A 128 3.87 -7.23 0.89
CA PHE A 128 2.54 -7.33 0.32
C PHE A 128 2.52 -8.29 -0.87
N MET A 129 1.42 -9.01 -0.97
CA MET A 129 1.15 -9.97 -2.04
C MET A 129 -0.10 -9.52 -2.77
N TYR A 130 0.04 -9.14 -4.04
CA TYR A 130 -1.07 -8.66 -4.86
C TYR A 130 -1.41 -9.65 -5.97
N SER A 131 -2.69 -9.75 -6.31
CA SER A 131 -3.08 -10.34 -7.59
C SER A 131 -2.70 -9.40 -8.75
N PRO A 132 -2.23 -9.91 -9.90
CA PRO A 132 -1.92 -9.05 -11.04
C PRO A 132 -3.12 -8.24 -11.55
N GLN A 133 -4.31 -8.85 -11.53
CA GLN A 133 -5.55 -8.21 -11.98
C GLN A 133 -5.88 -6.98 -11.14
N TYR A 134 -5.74 -7.08 -9.82
CA TYR A 134 -5.94 -5.96 -8.92
C TYR A 134 -4.91 -4.84 -9.13
N PHE A 135 -3.64 -5.22 -9.24
CA PHE A 135 -2.56 -4.24 -9.32
C PHE A 135 -2.64 -3.36 -10.58
N GLU A 136 -3.10 -3.94 -11.71
CA GLU A 136 -3.33 -3.19 -12.96
C GLU A 136 -4.53 -2.24 -12.88
N GLN A 137 -5.56 -2.59 -12.11
CA GLN A 137 -6.78 -1.79 -11.97
C GLN A 137 -6.56 -0.53 -11.12
N ILE A 138 -5.55 -0.51 -10.25
CA ILE A 138 -5.26 0.65 -9.41
C ILE A 138 -4.20 1.54 -10.06
N TYR A 139 -4.69 2.61 -10.69
CA TYR A 139 -3.88 3.76 -11.02
C TYR A 139 -3.25 4.31 -9.73
N ASN A 140 -1.92 4.42 -9.68
CA ASN A 140 -1.05 4.80 -8.55
C ASN A 140 -0.34 3.68 -7.77
N LEU A 141 -0.67 2.39 -7.95
CA LEU A 141 0.20 1.33 -7.40
C LEU A 141 1.45 1.10 -8.27
N GLY A 142 1.32 1.37 -9.57
CA GLY A 142 2.37 1.29 -10.58
C GLY A 142 1.88 0.53 -11.78
N LYS A 143 2.81 -0.02 -12.57
CA LYS A 143 2.48 -0.95 -13.65
C LYS A 143 2.97 -2.34 -13.26
N VAL A 144 2.24 -3.39 -13.64
CA VAL A 144 2.69 -4.78 -13.44
C VAL A 144 4.03 -5.03 -14.14
N SER A 145 4.32 -4.31 -15.22
CA SER A 145 5.63 -4.30 -15.89
C SER A 145 6.79 -3.88 -14.97
N THR A 146 6.53 -3.18 -13.87
CA THR A 146 7.57 -2.80 -12.89
C THR A 146 7.98 -3.94 -11.96
N PHE A 147 7.26 -5.07 -11.99
CA PHE A 147 7.62 -6.29 -11.25
C PHE A 147 8.49 -7.17 -12.14
N LEU A 148 9.68 -7.50 -11.63
CA LEU A 148 10.62 -8.33 -12.35
C LEU A 148 10.19 -9.80 -12.32
N ASP A 149 10.32 -10.49 -13.45
CA ASP A 149 10.09 -11.93 -13.54
C ASP A 149 11.20 -12.73 -12.83
N ILE A 150 12.41 -12.15 -12.74
CA ILE A 150 13.53 -12.72 -11.98
C ILE A 150 13.57 -12.05 -10.60
N PRO A 151 13.26 -12.77 -9.51
CA PRO A 151 13.30 -12.22 -8.16
C PRO A 151 14.67 -11.63 -7.79
N CYS A 152 14.65 -10.59 -6.97
CA CYS A 152 15.85 -10.00 -6.35
C CYS A 152 16.94 -9.54 -7.33
N THR A 153 16.53 -9.20 -8.55
CA THR A 153 17.38 -8.49 -9.52
C THR A 153 17.16 -6.98 -9.36
N LEU A 154 18.19 -6.18 -9.62
CA LEU A 154 18.07 -4.73 -9.58
C LEU A 154 17.26 -4.25 -10.80
N SER A 155 16.09 -3.67 -10.57
CA SER A 155 15.27 -3.11 -11.64
C SER A 155 16.01 -1.96 -12.33
N ALA A 156 16.13 -2.01 -13.65
CA ALA A 156 16.72 -0.92 -14.43
C ALA A 156 15.87 0.36 -14.35
N GLU A 157 14.55 0.21 -14.29
CA GLU A 157 13.55 1.29 -14.25
C GLU A 157 13.45 1.91 -12.84
N THR A 158 13.20 1.08 -11.81
CA THR A 158 12.94 1.57 -10.45
C THR A 158 14.19 1.66 -9.57
N LYS A 159 15.34 1.15 -10.03
CA LYS A 159 16.59 1.04 -9.26
C LYS A 159 16.39 0.38 -7.89
N SER A 160 15.55 -0.66 -7.85
CA SER A 160 15.13 -1.32 -6.62
C SER A 160 15.08 -2.84 -6.73
N TYR A 161 15.17 -3.52 -5.59
CA TYR A 161 15.03 -4.97 -5.42
C TYR A 161 13.64 -5.37 -4.88
N ASN A 162 12.76 -4.40 -4.66
CA ASN A 162 11.58 -4.58 -3.82
C ASN A 162 10.31 -5.06 -4.56
N ARG A 163 10.37 -5.30 -5.87
CA ARG A 163 9.23 -5.70 -6.70
C ARG A 163 9.60 -6.86 -7.60
N PHE A 164 8.95 -8.01 -7.40
CA PHE A 164 9.14 -9.19 -8.24
C PHE A 164 7.90 -10.07 -8.30
N LYS A 165 7.81 -10.91 -9.33
CA LYS A 165 6.74 -11.89 -9.48
C LYS A 165 7.16 -13.21 -8.85
N TRP A 166 6.26 -13.84 -8.11
CA TRP A 166 6.45 -15.15 -7.52
C TRP A 166 5.22 -16.02 -7.79
N LYS A 167 5.36 -17.07 -8.60
CA LYS A 167 4.26 -17.98 -8.98
C LYS A 167 2.98 -17.26 -9.43
N GLY A 168 3.11 -16.17 -10.18
CA GLY A 168 1.98 -15.36 -10.65
C GLY A 168 1.37 -14.40 -9.63
N ILE A 169 1.93 -14.31 -8.42
CA ILE A 169 1.61 -13.30 -7.39
C ILE A 169 2.65 -12.18 -7.47
N LEU A 170 2.21 -10.94 -7.32
CA LEU A 170 3.10 -9.78 -7.31
C LEU A 170 3.55 -9.50 -5.88
N ILE A 171 4.86 -9.50 -5.66
CA ILE A 171 5.47 -9.29 -4.35
C ILE A 171 6.05 -7.89 -4.29
N GLN A 172 5.62 -7.11 -3.30
CA GLN A 172 6.16 -5.79 -3.04
C GLN A 172 6.62 -5.65 -1.59
N ILE A 173 7.91 -5.34 -1.42
CA ILE A 173 8.51 -5.11 -0.12
C ILE A 173 8.48 -3.60 0.18
N TYR A 174 7.86 -3.26 1.30
CA TYR A 174 7.84 -1.91 1.82
C TYR A 174 8.80 -1.82 3.00
N ALA A 175 9.63 -0.78 2.95
CA ALA A 175 10.41 -0.39 4.11
C ALA A 175 9.48 -0.08 5.29
N PRO A 176 9.92 -0.32 6.53
CA PRO A 176 9.24 0.12 7.73
C PRO A 176 9.04 1.64 7.66
N ILE A 177 7.80 2.08 7.40
CA ILE A 177 7.44 3.48 7.49
C ILE A 177 7.11 3.74 8.96
N SER A 178 8.05 4.31 9.71
CA SER A 178 7.71 5.04 10.93
C SER A 178 8.01 6.51 10.67
N VAL A 179 7.01 7.26 10.20
CA VAL A 179 7.12 8.72 10.06
C VAL A 179 7.24 9.37 11.45
N ASN A 180 6.77 8.67 12.50
CA ASN A 180 6.55 9.25 13.82
C ASN A 180 7.57 8.80 14.87
N ASN A 181 8.49 7.88 14.56
CA ASN A 181 9.50 7.43 15.52
C ASN A 181 10.84 7.05 14.84
N PRO A 182 11.79 7.99 14.73
CA PRO A 182 13.11 7.73 14.13
C PRO A 182 13.98 6.76 14.96
N ASN A 183 13.63 6.53 16.23
CA ASN A 183 14.27 5.54 17.09
C ASN A 183 13.75 4.11 16.84
N LYS A 184 12.80 3.93 15.91
CA LYS A 184 12.25 2.63 15.51
C LYS A 184 12.38 2.37 14.00
N THR A 185 13.19 3.16 13.30
CA THR A 185 13.47 2.99 11.87
C THR A 185 14.96 2.98 11.59
N LEU A 186 15.35 2.22 10.58
CA LEU A 186 16.71 2.24 10.06
C LEU A 186 17.04 3.63 9.52
N SER A 187 18.24 4.12 9.83
CA SER A 187 18.79 5.37 9.30
C SER A 187 18.92 5.28 7.77
N LEU A 188 19.12 6.42 7.11
CA LEU A 188 19.33 6.43 5.66
C LEU A 188 20.59 5.65 5.26
N GLU A 189 21.65 5.75 6.08
CA GLU A 189 22.94 5.08 5.88
C GLU A 189 22.83 3.55 6.03
N GLU A 190 21.97 3.07 6.93
CA GLU A 190 21.70 1.65 7.09
C GLU A 190 20.94 1.06 5.88
N ARG A 191 20.24 1.87 5.09
CA ARG A 191 19.41 1.43 3.94
C ARG A 191 20.23 1.23 2.66
N THR A 192 21.29 0.45 2.75
CA THR A 192 22.19 0.16 1.63
C THR A 192 21.54 -0.71 0.54
N PRO A 193 22.07 -0.72 -0.70
CA PRO A 193 21.64 -1.65 -1.74
C PRO A 193 21.74 -3.12 -1.32
N GLU A 194 22.78 -3.47 -0.56
CA GLU A 194 23.00 -4.83 -0.03
C GLU A 194 21.89 -5.22 0.94
N LEU A 195 21.52 -4.35 1.87
CA LEU A 195 20.40 -4.59 2.79
C LEU A 195 19.09 -4.83 2.01
N ARG A 196 18.82 -4.03 0.97
CA ARG A 196 17.61 -4.19 0.14
C ARG A 196 17.61 -5.51 -0.63
N LYS A 197 18.78 -5.93 -1.12
CA LYS A 197 18.94 -7.23 -1.79
C LYS A 197 18.74 -8.39 -0.82
N ASP A 198 19.36 -8.34 0.36
CA ASP A 198 19.23 -9.39 1.38
C ASP A 198 17.79 -9.47 1.92
N LEU A 199 17.09 -8.35 2.08
CA LEU A 199 15.66 -8.36 2.39
C LEU A 199 14.82 -9.03 1.30
N CYS A 200 15.12 -8.76 0.02
CA CYS A 200 14.45 -9.45 -1.08
C CYS A 200 14.70 -10.96 -1.02
N LEU A 201 15.95 -11.38 -0.84
CA LEU A 201 16.30 -12.79 -0.74
C LEU A 201 15.64 -13.47 0.46
N THR A 202 15.52 -12.75 1.58
CA THR A 202 14.80 -13.22 2.76
C THR A 202 13.32 -13.41 2.47
N ALA A 203 12.68 -12.44 1.81
CA ALA A 203 11.28 -12.56 1.38
C ALA A 203 11.08 -13.77 0.45
N LEU A 204 11.96 -13.94 -0.53
CA LEU A 204 11.91 -15.07 -1.46
C LEU A 204 12.10 -16.41 -0.74
N LYS A 205 12.99 -16.48 0.25
CA LYS A 205 13.23 -17.69 1.03
C LYS A 205 12.00 -18.05 1.88
N ILE A 206 11.37 -17.07 2.55
CA ILE A 206 10.10 -17.28 3.26
C ILE A 206 9.00 -17.78 2.31
N LEU A 207 8.85 -17.13 1.15
CA LEU A 207 7.86 -17.52 0.14
C LEU A 207 8.06 -18.96 -0.34
N ASN A 208 9.29 -19.40 -0.56
CA ASN A 208 9.60 -20.72 -1.09
C ASN A 208 9.61 -21.83 -0.03
N ASP A 209 10.14 -21.54 1.15
CA ASP A 209 10.48 -22.58 2.14
C ASP A 209 9.45 -22.65 3.27
N GLU A 210 8.83 -21.52 3.64
CA GLU A 210 7.99 -21.40 4.84
C GLU A 210 6.50 -21.27 4.51
N ILE A 211 6.16 -20.59 3.40
CA ILE A 211 4.78 -20.42 2.93
C ILE A 211 4.39 -21.59 2.03
N LYS A 212 3.28 -22.26 2.36
CA LYS A 212 2.75 -23.37 1.57
C LYS A 212 1.58 -22.91 0.72
N GLU A 213 1.65 -23.16 -0.58
CA GLU A 213 0.56 -22.92 -1.51
C GLU A 213 -0.35 -24.16 -1.59
N VAL A 214 -1.62 -23.95 -1.31
CA VAL A 214 -2.69 -24.95 -1.40
C VAL A 214 -3.62 -24.51 -2.52
N HIS A 215 -3.66 -25.29 -3.59
CA HIS A 215 -4.58 -25.07 -4.69
C HIS A 215 -5.89 -25.79 -4.40
N TYR A 216 -7.01 -25.10 -4.63
CA TYR A 216 -8.31 -25.75 -4.64
C TYR A 216 -8.52 -26.46 -5.98
N VAL A 217 -8.93 -27.72 -5.94
CA VAL A 217 -9.42 -28.46 -7.12
C VAL A 217 -10.92 -28.18 -7.19
N ARG A 218 -11.37 -27.53 -8.26
CA ARG A 218 -12.78 -27.13 -8.43
C ARG A 218 -13.73 -28.30 -8.29
#